data_AF-A0A7Z7FUI9-F1
#
_entry.id   AF-A0A7Z7FUI9-F1
#
_cell.length_a   1.000
_cell.length_b   1.000
_cell.length_c   1.000
_cell.angle_alpha   90.00
_cell.angle_beta   90.00
_cell.angle_gamma   90.00
#
_symmetry.space_group_name_H-M   'P 1'
#
loop_
_entity.id
_entity.type
_entity.pdbx_description
1 polymer ?
#
loop_
_entity_poly.entity_id
_entity_poly.type
_entity_poly.pdbx_seq_one_letter_code
_entity_poly.pdbx_strand_id
1 'polypeptide(L)'
;MAAMAPIELVVHLASWHDNGDGWGPEPSHEGQGRALSGLLTTNPLALKGVPQLGQKLRPTYLRAILQGWEAASKAGLELDWSQVAELVEYVLDHPLASPFPIEGGDFDDDKDYRGAKDAAIGLLEELLKMRGSVLVPKRYEERFARLLIDRSDDEDAWTQYDTYQHEGSGWDPLNMSLNWQWPSRLRALIVAATSSENASWRDDALKVIEREASRVDRHGAGRAALGEGFGRLLNSGPDWIAAHLDELVGTRDGISVEQQIVLTTAMATHRYNRAMYDALTPAMLAAIDVGDSLVAGWRGESDPLPRIGEWVIDAFVYGHINSNDPVFEAFFTKTSPLVRGKSLGTVAWSFFRATTVDDAIRDRFAVLWDDRISHVREQPEDSKELQGIYWLVKSSAFSSEWWLPRLREALRLEPTIATERHMIGKELAQASTTDPAAALAVLKLLLGGRGERGQAAFALSQQATPVIIANAMISRDAELTEEAEAYMNELGAQGNIALEAEVQSVLDGRVGVDDVDD
;
A
#
# COMPACT_ATOMS: atom_id res chain seq x y z
N MET A 1 -9.98 32.62 18.89
CA MET A 1 -10.08 31.41 19.75
C MET A 1 -8.94 31.29 20.75
N ALA A 2 -7.66 31.24 20.35
CA ALA A 2 -6.54 30.97 21.27
C ALA A 2 -6.38 31.95 22.46
N ALA A 3 -6.94 33.17 22.36
CA ALA A 3 -6.92 34.17 23.43
C ALA A 3 -8.14 34.13 24.38
N MET A 4 -9.17 33.33 24.07
CA MET A 4 -10.40 33.23 24.86
C MET A 4 -10.21 32.29 26.04
N ALA A 5 -10.84 32.59 27.18
CA ALA A 5 -10.92 31.63 28.29
C ALA A 5 -11.78 30.40 27.90
N PRO A 6 -11.63 29.23 28.54
CA PRO A 6 -12.37 28.01 28.17
C PRO A 6 -13.90 28.21 28.11
N ILE A 7 -14.48 28.86 29.12
CA ILE A 7 -15.93 29.14 29.16
C ILE A 7 -16.34 30.13 28.06
N GLU A 8 -15.51 31.14 27.80
CA GLU A 8 -15.77 32.19 26.82
C GLU A 8 -15.77 31.60 25.40
N LEU A 9 -14.81 30.70 25.12
CA LEU A 9 -14.73 29.97 23.86
C LEU A 9 -15.99 29.14 23.61
N VAL A 10 -16.46 28.39 24.62
CA VAL A 10 -17.68 27.56 24.48
C VAL A 10 -18.92 28.41 24.33
N VAL A 11 -19.04 29.53 25.05
CA VAL A 11 -20.16 30.47 24.88
C VAL A 11 -20.14 31.08 23.48
N HIS A 12 -18.97 31.51 23.00
CA HIS A 12 -18.80 32.04 21.64
C HIS A 12 -19.32 31.05 20.60
N LEU A 13 -18.85 29.79 20.66
CA LEU A 13 -19.26 28.73 19.72
C LEU A 13 -20.76 28.41 19.83
N ALA A 14 -21.30 28.30 21.05
CA ALA A 14 -22.73 28.03 21.28
C ALA A 14 -23.65 29.14 20.74
N SER A 15 -23.20 30.40 20.81
CA SER A 15 -23.97 31.56 20.33
C SER A 15 -23.71 31.92 18.86
N TRP A 16 -22.76 31.24 18.21
CA TRP A 16 -22.43 31.51 16.81
C TRP A 16 -23.55 31.04 15.90
N HIS A 17 -23.89 31.88 14.93
CA HIS A 17 -24.86 31.60 13.88
C HIS A 17 -24.29 32.03 12.54
N ASP A 18 -24.50 31.22 11.51
CA ASP A 18 -24.16 31.58 10.15
C ASP A 18 -25.22 32.53 9.60
N ASN A 19 -24.87 33.81 9.46
CA ASN A 19 -25.75 34.85 8.91
C ASN A 19 -25.32 35.25 7.49
N GLY A 20 -24.47 34.45 6.83
CA GLY A 20 -23.90 34.78 5.54
C GLY A 20 -24.92 34.77 4.40
N ASP A 21 -24.66 35.57 3.36
CA ASP A 21 -25.49 35.65 2.15
C ASP A 21 -25.01 34.71 1.03
N GLY A 22 -24.00 33.88 1.32
CA GLY A 22 -23.40 32.91 0.40
C GLY A 22 -22.29 33.46 -0.50
N TRP A 23 -21.84 34.72 -0.30
CA TRP A 23 -20.76 35.34 -1.10
C TRP A 23 -19.52 35.74 -0.27
N GLY A 24 -18.46 34.93 -0.34
CA GLY A 24 -17.12 35.26 0.19
C GLY A 24 -16.61 34.29 1.27
N PRO A 25 -15.35 34.43 1.75
CA PRO A 25 -14.84 33.65 2.86
C PRO A 25 -15.41 34.19 4.18
N GLU A 26 -16.66 33.85 4.46
CA GLU A 26 -17.32 34.15 5.74
C GLU A 26 -17.11 33.00 6.73
N PRO A 27 -17.10 33.26 8.06
CA PRO A 27 -16.81 32.22 9.04
C PRO A 27 -18.03 31.29 9.21
N SER A 28 -18.03 30.16 8.50
CA SER A 28 -19.04 29.10 8.67
C SER A 28 -18.81 28.29 9.95
N HIS A 29 -19.80 27.49 10.33
CA HIS A 29 -19.67 26.54 11.45
C HIS A 29 -18.48 25.59 11.24
N GLU A 30 -18.30 25.04 10.04
CA GLU A 30 -17.14 24.24 9.66
C GLU A 30 -15.83 25.05 9.70
N GLY A 31 -15.85 26.32 9.30
CA GLY A 31 -14.69 27.22 9.43
C GLY A 31 -14.24 27.39 10.88
N GLN A 32 -15.19 27.65 11.79
CA GLN A 32 -14.93 27.74 13.24
C GLN A 32 -14.51 26.37 13.80
N GLY A 33 -15.13 25.28 13.34
CA GLY A 33 -14.78 23.90 13.71
C GLY A 33 -13.32 23.57 13.38
N ARG A 34 -12.86 23.88 12.16
CA ARG A 34 -11.44 23.68 11.77
C ARG A 34 -10.48 24.48 12.65
N ALA A 35 -10.81 25.73 12.97
CA ALA A 35 -10.01 26.55 13.88
C ALA A 35 -9.97 25.97 15.30
N LEU A 36 -11.09 25.43 15.80
CA LEU A 36 -11.19 24.76 17.09
C LEU A 36 -10.36 23.47 17.13
N SER A 37 -10.47 22.62 16.11
CA SER A 37 -9.69 21.38 15.98
C SER A 37 -8.18 21.67 15.94
N GLY A 38 -7.76 22.68 15.17
CA GLY A 38 -6.36 23.13 15.13
C GLY A 38 -5.86 23.67 16.47
N LEU A 39 -6.71 24.41 17.21
CA LEU A 39 -6.38 24.84 18.58
C LEU A 39 -6.18 23.63 19.50
N LEU A 40 -7.10 22.66 19.50
CA LEU A 40 -7.03 21.50 20.38
C LEU A 40 -5.90 20.54 20.03
N THR A 41 -5.49 20.48 18.77
CA THR A 41 -4.32 19.72 18.33
C THR A 41 -3.03 20.20 19.02
N THR A 42 -2.92 21.50 19.30
CA THR A 42 -1.73 22.11 19.91
C THR A 42 -1.89 22.46 21.40
N ASN A 43 -3.14 22.63 21.85
CA ASN A 43 -3.50 22.92 23.23
C ASN A 43 -4.77 22.13 23.61
N PRO A 44 -4.65 20.81 23.88
CA PRO A 44 -5.82 19.95 24.13
C PRO A 44 -6.60 20.31 25.40
N LEU A 45 -5.99 21.09 26.30
CA LEU A 45 -6.61 21.56 27.54
C LEU A 45 -7.35 22.91 27.38
N ALA A 46 -7.49 23.44 26.16
CA ALA A 46 -8.16 24.72 25.91
C ALA A 46 -9.63 24.77 26.36
N LEU A 47 -10.28 23.61 26.52
CA LEU A 47 -11.67 23.48 27.00
C LEU A 47 -11.76 22.97 28.45
N LYS A 48 -10.63 22.79 29.13
CA LYS A 48 -10.57 22.17 30.46
C LYS A 48 -11.48 22.90 31.45
N GLY A 49 -12.27 22.11 32.18
CA GLY A 49 -13.15 22.62 33.24
C GLY A 49 -14.50 23.16 32.75
N VAL A 50 -14.79 23.13 31.45
CA VAL A 50 -16.15 23.39 30.95
C VAL A 50 -16.97 22.09 31.04
N PRO A 51 -18.03 22.02 31.88
CA PRO A 51 -18.85 20.83 32.00
C PRO A 51 -19.84 20.71 30.84
N GLN A 52 -20.31 19.50 30.55
CA GLN A 52 -21.45 19.25 29.65
C GLN A 52 -21.28 19.85 28.25
N LEU A 53 -20.08 19.74 27.66
CA LEU A 53 -19.79 20.23 26.31
C LEU A 53 -20.83 19.76 25.28
N GLY A 54 -21.20 18.48 25.37
CA GLY A 54 -22.20 17.86 24.51
C GLY A 54 -23.55 18.57 24.50
N GLN A 55 -24.02 19.04 25.65
CA GLN A 55 -25.32 19.72 25.77
C GLN A 55 -25.29 21.17 25.26
N LYS A 56 -24.10 21.75 25.08
CA LYS A 56 -23.91 23.17 24.79
C LYS A 56 -23.63 23.45 23.32
N LEU A 57 -23.14 22.47 22.57
CA LEU A 57 -22.55 22.70 21.26
C LEU A 57 -23.22 21.86 20.17
N ARG A 58 -23.21 22.40 18.94
CA ARG A 58 -23.68 21.72 17.72
C ARG A 58 -22.79 20.52 17.35
N PRO A 59 -23.31 19.52 16.63
CA PRO A 59 -22.53 18.35 16.20
C PRO A 59 -21.21 18.71 15.50
N THR A 60 -21.21 19.74 14.64
CA THR A 60 -20.02 20.26 13.95
C THR A 60 -18.87 20.57 14.89
N TYR A 61 -19.17 21.22 16.02
CA TYR A 61 -18.15 21.56 17.02
C TYR A 61 -17.76 20.35 17.87
N LEU A 62 -18.68 19.46 18.18
CA LEU A 62 -18.37 18.22 18.89
C LEU A 62 -17.44 17.33 18.07
N ARG A 63 -17.71 17.17 16.76
CA ARG A 63 -16.82 16.52 15.80
C ARG A 63 -15.44 17.16 15.81
N ALA A 64 -15.38 18.49 15.69
CA ALA A 64 -14.11 19.22 15.68
C ALA A 64 -13.31 19.04 16.98
N ILE A 65 -13.97 19.00 18.15
CA ILE A 65 -13.32 18.75 19.44
C ILE A 65 -12.68 17.37 19.47
N LEU A 66 -13.44 16.35 19.08
CA LEU A 66 -13.00 14.96 19.07
C LEU A 66 -11.82 14.75 18.11
N GLN A 67 -11.90 15.30 16.89
CA GLN A 67 -10.81 15.27 15.91
C GLN A 67 -9.55 16.00 16.41
N GLY A 68 -9.72 17.15 17.07
CA GLY A 68 -8.61 17.90 17.64
C GLY A 68 -7.91 17.14 18.77
N TRP A 69 -8.67 16.46 19.63
CA TRP A 69 -8.11 15.59 20.67
C TRP A 69 -7.44 14.33 20.10
N GLU A 70 -7.97 13.75 19.03
CA GLU A 70 -7.33 12.61 18.34
C GLU A 70 -5.97 13.03 17.78
N ALA A 71 -5.90 14.18 17.11
CA ALA A 71 -4.66 14.74 16.58
C ALA A 71 -3.67 15.11 17.69
N ALA A 72 -4.14 15.68 18.80
CA ALA A 72 -3.31 15.97 19.98
C ALA A 72 -2.71 14.70 20.61
N SER A 73 -3.51 13.63 20.70
CA SER A 73 -3.06 12.32 21.19
C SER A 73 -1.98 11.73 20.27
N LYS A 74 -2.19 11.78 18.94
CA LYS A 74 -1.18 11.38 17.93
C LYS A 74 0.11 12.19 18.05
N ALA A 75 0.01 13.46 18.41
CA ALA A 75 1.13 14.36 18.67
C ALA A 75 1.80 14.15 20.05
N GLY A 76 1.30 13.21 20.87
CA GLY A 76 1.87 12.90 22.17
C GLY A 76 1.53 13.89 23.28
N LEU A 77 0.42 14.64 23.15
CA LEU A 77 -0.05 15.58 24.16
C LEU A 77 -1.10 14.96 25.10
N GLU A 78 -1.01 15.27 26.40
CA GLU A 78 -1.93 14.76 27.40
C GLU A 78 -3.31 15.44 27.31
N LEU A 79 -4.37 14.64 27.48
CA LEU A 79 -5.77 15.09 27.43
C LEU A 79 -6.40 15.13 28.84
N ASP A 80 -7.50 15.85 28.98
CA ASP A 80 -8.36 15.71 30.16
C ASP A 80 -9.24 14.45 30.03
N TRP A 81 -8.74 13.33 30.56
CA TRP A 81 -9.39 12.01 30.42
C TRP A 81 -10.85 11.98 30.90
N SER A 82 -11.18 12.77 31.92
CA SER A 82 -12.56 12.83 32.42
C SER A 82 -13.47 13.53 31.43
N GLN A 83 -13.04 14.67 30.90
CA GLN A 83 -13.79 15.44 29.93
C GLN A 83 -13.91 14.69 28.58
N VAL A 84 -12.85 14.01 28.15
CA VAL A 84 -12.87 13.14 26.96
C VAL A 84 -13.91 12.03 27.13
N ALA A 85 -13.86 11.29 28.24
CA ALA A 85 -14.80 10.20 28.48
C ALA A 85 -16.26 10.69 28.57
N GLU A 86 -16.51 11.82 29.23
CA GLU A 86 -17.85 12.44 29.30
C GLU A 86 -18.37 12.82 27.92
N LEU A 87 -17.54 13.46 27.08
CA LEU A 87 -18.00 13.89 25.76
C LEU A 87 -18.22 12.71 24.82
N VAL A 88 -17.31 11.73 24.80
CA VAL A 88 -17.45 10.53 23.96
C VAL A 88 -18.69 9.75 24.34
N GLU A 89 -18.94 9.54 25.64
CA GLU A 89 -20.14 8.89 26.14
C GLU A 89 -21.40 9.63 25.68
N TYR A 90 -21.45 10.95 25.87
CA TYR A 90 -22.57 11.76 25.40
C TYR A 90 -22.82 11.62 23.90
N VAL A 91 -21.78 11.72 23.07
CA VAL A 91 -21.92 11.69 21.61
C VAL A 91 -22.39 10.32 21.13
N LEU A 92 -21.85 9.23 21.68
CA LEU A 92 -22.25 7.88 21.27
C LEU A 92 -23.67 7.54 21.71
N ASP A 93 -24.11 8.02 22.88
CA ASP A 93 -25.47 7.83 23.40
C ASP A 93 -26.51 8.75 22.74
N HIS A 94 -26.09 9.81 22.06
CA HIS A 94 -27.01 10.75 21.45
C HIS A 94 -27.71 10.12 20.22
N PRO A 95 -29.03 10.29 20.06
CA PRO A 95 -29.72 9.97 18.81
C PRO A 95 -29.10 10.70 17.61
N LEU A 96 -29.18 10.14 16.40
CA LEU A 96 -28.57 10.81 15.23
C LEU A 96 -29.14 12.21 15.00
N ALA A 97 -30.45 12.41 15.16
CA ALA A 97 -31.09 13.69 14.88
C ALA A 97 -30.47 14.86 15.70
N SER A 98 -30.04 15.90 15.00
CA SER A 98 -29.58 17.14 15.63
C SER A 98 -30.77 17.94 16.18
N PRO A 99 -30.70 18.48 17.40
CA PRO A 99 -31.70 19.42 17.91
C PRO A 99 -31.52 20.84 17.35
N PHE A 100 -30.42 21.10 16.63
CA PHE A 100 -30.12 22.40 16.05
C PHE A 100 -30.63 22.48 14.59
N PRO A 101 -31.20 23.62 14.17
CA PRO A 101 -31.50 23.84 12.77
C PRO A 101 -30.19 23.91 11.97
N ILE A 102 -30.21 23.33 10.78
CA ILE A 102 -29.08 23.38 9.84
C ILE A 102 -28.91 24.83 9.39
N GLU A 103 -27.67 25.32 9.46
CA GLU A 103 -27.28 26.65 8.98
C GLU A 103 -26.15 26.52 7.94
N GLY A 104 -26.09 27.42 6.95
CA GLY A 104 -25.11 27.36 5.86
C GLY A 104 -25.41 26.31 4.77
N GLY A 105 -24.40 25.96 3.97
CA GLY A 105 -24.50 24.93 2.92
C GLY A 105 -24.28 23.51 3.43
N ASP A 106 -24.40 22.52 2.54
CA ASP A 106 -24.30 21.08 2.86
C ASP A 106 -22.97 20.64 3.52
N PHE A 107 -21.93 21.47 3.44
CA PHE A 107 -20.61 21.23 4.01
C PHE A 107 -20.25 22.19 5.17
N ASP A 108 -21.17 23.06 5.57
CA ASP A 108 -20.91 24.10 6.57
C ASP A 108 -21.38 23.70 7.97
N ASP A 109 -22.52 23.02 8.12
CA ASP A 109 -23.04 22.53 9.40
C ASP A 109 -23.48 21.07 9.30
N ASP A 110 -23.01 20.25 10.23
CA ASP A 110 -23.39 18.85 10.37
C ASP A 110 -24.89 18.75 10.69
N LYS A 111 -25.66 18.21 9.76
CA LYS A 111 -27.10 18.03 9.90
C LYS A 111 -27.55 17.07 11.01
N ASP A 112 -26.64 16.23 11.48
CA ASP A 112 -26.87 15.19 12.47
C ASP A 112 -25.56 14.80 13.18
N TYR A 113 -25.65 13.91 14.17
CA TYR A 113 -24.53 13.47 14.99
C TYR A 113 -23.59 12.46 14.32
N ARG A 114 -23.81 12.06 13.05
CA ARG A 114 -23.00 11.00 12.42
C ARG A 114 -21.51 11.34 12.41
N GLY A 115 -21.17 12.55 11.96
CA GLY A 115 -19.78 13.01 11.92
C GLY A 115 -19.13 13.09 13.31
N ALA A 116 -19.91 13.47 14.34
CA ALA A 116 -19.42 13.48 15.72
C ALA A 116 -19.21 12.07 16.26
N LYS A 117 -20.13 11.13 15.98
CA LYS A 117 -19.98 9.71 16.36
C LYS A 117 -18.79 9.05 15.67
N ASP A 118 -18.56 9.35 14.39
CA ASP A 118 -17.37 8.87 13.65
C ASP A 118 -16.08 9.39 14.29
N ALA A 119 -16.03 10.68 14.62
CA ALA A 119 -14.87 11.26 15.32
C ALA A 119 -14.68 10.66 16.73
N ALA A 120 -15.77 10.30 17.42
CA ALA A 120 -15.69 9.63 18.71
C ALA A 120 -15.09 8.21 18.59
N ILE A 121 -15.50 7.45 17.57
CA ILE A 121 -14.92 6.12 17.29
C ILE A 121 -13.44 6.24 16.90
N GLY A 122 -13.09 7.20 16.04
CA GLY A 122 -11.68 7.45 15.65
C GLY A 122 -10.80 7.83 16.85
N LEU A 123 -11.30 8.70 17.74
CA LEU A 123 -10.60 9.02 18.99
C LEU A 123 -10.43 7.80 19.89
N LEU A 124 -11.47 6.99 20.09
CA LEU A 124 -11.39 5.77 20.90
C LEU A 124 -10.41 4.76 20.32
N GLU A 125 -10.41 4.55 19.00
CA GLU A 125 -9.43 3.71 18.32
C GLU A 125 -7.99 4.19 18.61
N GLU A 126 -7.73 5.50 18.48
CA GLU A 126 -6.41 6.05 18.73
C GLU A 126 -5.96 5.92 20.19
N LEU A 127 -6.86 6.22 21.14
CA LEU A 127 -6.56 6.12 22.58
C LEU A 127 -6.26 4.68 23.02
N LEU A 128 -6.81 3.67 22.32
CA LEU A 128 -6.57 2.25 22.61
C LEU A 128 -5.35 1.68 21.88
N LYS A 129 -4.78 2.35 20.86
CA LYS A 129 -3.58 1.84 20.15
C LYS A 129 -2.32 1.76 21.03
N MET A 130 -2.29 2.41 22.19
CA MET A 130 -1.14 2.51 23.10
C MET A 130 0.17 2.89 22.39
N ARG A 131 0.11 3.85 21.45
CA ARG A 131 1.29 4.37 20.74
C ARG A 131 1.69 5.72 21.30
N GLY A 132 3.00 5.97 21.36
CA GLY A 132 3.56 7.28 21.73
C GLY A 132 3.85 7.45 23.23
N SER A 133 4.10 8.69 23.64
CA SER A 133 4.49 9.07 25.00
C SER A 133 3.32 9.26 25.97
N VAL A 134 2.08 9.32 25.45
CA VAL A 134 0.88 9.53 26.26
C VAL A 134 0.40 8.19 26.79
N LEU A 135 0.39 8.05 28.11
CA LEU A 135 -0.11 6.87 28.79
C LEU A 135 -1.53 7.12 29.28
N VAL A 136 -2.52 6.54 28.59
CA VAL A 136 -3.91 6.54 29.07
C VAL A 136 -3.96 5.77 30.39
N PRO A 137 -4.45 6.35 31.50
CA PRO A 137 -4.53 5.63 32.76
C PRO A 137 -5.46 4.42 32.64
N LYS A 138 -5.07 3.27 33.22
CA LYS A 138 -5.80 1.98 33.09
C LYS A 138 -7.31 2.06 33.29
N ARG A 139 -7.78 2.86 34.27
CA ARG A 139 -9.22 3.04 34.53
C ARG A 139 -9.98 3.68 33.35
N TYR A 140 -9.31 4.54 32.58
CA TYR A 140 -9.88 5.17 31.40
C TYR A 140 -9.72 4.29 30.17
N GLU A 141 -8.65 3.52 30.07
CA GLU A 141 -8.52 2.49 29.03
C GLU A 141 -9.69 1.50 29.07
N GLU A 142 -10.00 0.94 30.25
CA GLU A 142 -11.16 0.06 30.43
C GLU A 142 -12.47 0.78 30.07
N ARG A 143 -12.64 2.02 30.53
CA ARG A 143 -13.83 2.82 30.21
C ARG A 143 -13.97 3.04 28.71
N PHE A 144 -12.90 3.42 28.01
CA PHE A 144 -12.90 3.66 26.57
C PHE A 144 -13.20 2.38 25.78
N ALA A 145 -12.62 1.25 26.17
CA ALA A 145 -12.95 -0.04 25.57
C ALA A 145 -14.44 -0.38 25.77
N ARG A 146 -14.98 -0.20 26.98
CA ARG A 146 -16.40 -0.42 27.29
C ARG A 146 -17.32 0.50 26.49
N LEU A 147 -16.95 1.77 26.28
CA LEU A 147 -17.72 2.68 25.41
C LEU A 147 -17.86 2.14 23.98
N LEU A 148 -16.81 1.52 23.41
CA LEU A 148 -16.88 0.89 22.09
C LEU A 148 -17.75 -0.38 22.09
N ILE A 149 -17.52 -1.27 23.06
CA ILE A 149 -18.11 -2.61 23.16
C ILE A 149 -19.60 -2.52 23.46
N ASP A 150 -19.96 -1.77 24.50
CA ASP A 150 -21.32 -1.78 25.07
C ASP A 150 -22.34 -1.06 24.19
N ARG A 151 -21.89 -0.28 23.20
CA ARG A 151 -22.75 0.45 22.26
C ARG A 151 -22.75 -0.17 20.86
N SER A 152 -22.08 -1.33 20.70
CA SER A 152 -21.79 -1.98 19.42
C SER A 152 -23.01 -2.38 18.60
N ASP A 153 -24.17 -2.42 19.25
CA ASP A 153 -25.50 -2.70 18.71
C ASP A 153 -26.20 -1.47 18.09
N ASP A 154 -25.48 -0.37 17.86
CA ASP A 154 -25.99 0.79 17.10
C ASP A 154 -26.31 0.37 15.65
N GLU A 155 -27.59 0.08 15.39
CA GLU A 155 -28.10 -0.33 14.08
C GLU A 155 -28.16 0.81 13.06
N ASP A 156 -28.07 2.08 13.47
CA ASP A 156 -28.13 3.19 12.53
C ASP A 156 -26.90 3.18 11.61
N ALA A 157 -25.72 2.93 12.19
CA ALA A 157 -24.46 2.82 11.45
C ALA A 157 -24.48 1.67 10.43
N TRP A 158 -25.01 0.51 10.82
CA TRP A 158 -25.17 -0.64 9.93
C TRP A 158 -26.19 -0.35 8.82
N THR A 159 -27.38 0.14 9.18
CA THR A 159 -28.47 0.40 8.23
C THR A 159 -28.05 1.42 7.18
N GLN A 160 -27.33 2.47 7.56
CA GLN A 160 -26.85 3.46 6.62
C GLN A 160 -25.85 2.88 5.62
N TYR A 161 -24.92 2.05 6.11
CA TYR A 161 -23.95 1.34 5.28
C TYR A 161 -24.64 0.32 4.35
N ASP A 162 -25.50 -0.54 4.89
CA ASP A 162 -26.24 -1.55 4.13
C ASP A 162 -27.45 -0.99 3.37
N THR A 163 -27.71 0.31 3.34
CA THR A 163 -28.67 0.90 2.38
C THR A 163 -27.97 1.69 1.30
N TYR A 164 -26.66 1.89 1.42
CA TYR A 164 -25.89 2.58 0.41
C TYR A 164 -25.92 1.81 -0.92
N GLN A 165 -26.32 2.50 -1.98
CA GLN A 165 -26.21 2.03 -3.35
C GLN A 165 -25.29 2.99 -4.09
N HIS A 166 -24.22 2.45 -4.69
CA HIS A 166 -23.28 3.23 -5.47
C HIS A 166 -23.69 3.21 -6.95
N GLU A 167 -23.73 4.38 -7.59
CA GLU A 167 -23.88 4.50 -9.04
C GLU A 167 -22.49 4.63 -9.68
N GLY A 168 -21.92 3.53 -10.22
CA GLY A 168 -20.65 3.56 -10.97
C GLY A 168 -19.65 2.46 -10.63
N SER A 169 -18.41 2.58 -11.15
CA SER A 169 -17.30 1.69 -10.80
C SER A 169 -16.87 1.95 -9.34
N GLY A 170 -17.50 1.22 -8.43
CA GLY A 170 -17.46 1.49 -6.99
C GLY A 170 -16.09 1.39 -6.33
N TRP A 171 -16.02 2.02 -5.15
CA TRP A 171 -14.93 1.88 -4.19
C TRP A 171 -14.66 0.40 -3.90
N ASP A 172 -13.39 0.02 -3.82
CA ASP A 172 -13.02 -1.30 -3.32
C ASP A 172 -13.39 -1.46 -1.83
N PRO A 173 -13.49 -2.70 -1.33
CA PRO A 173 -13.90 -2.97 0.04
C PRO A 173 -13.10 -2.23 1.11
N LEU A 174 -11.77 -2.10 0.97
CA LEU A 174 -10.94 -1.38 1.94
C LEU A 174 -11.23 0.13 1.90
N ASN A 175 -11.32 0.73 0.72
CA ASN A 175 -11.73 2.13 0.58
C ASN A 175 -13.13 2.37 1.18
N MET A 176 -14.07 1.46 0.98
CA MET A 176 -15.37 1.51 1.64
C MET A 176 -15.22 1.46 3.17
N SER A 177 -14.35 0.59 3.70
CA SER A 177 -14.14 0.47 5.15
C SER A 177 -13.61 1.74 5.81
N LEU A 178 -12.89 2.58 5.06
CA LEU A 178 -12.33 3.84 5.54
C LEU A 178 -13.36 4.97 5.61
N ASN A 179 -14.46 4.86 4.87
CA ASN A 179 -15.41 5.96 4.66
C ASN A 179 -16.77 5.73 5.34
N TRP A 180 -16.92 4.63 6.08
CA TRP A 180 -18.17 4.27 6.75
C TRP A 180 -17.98 3.99 8.23
N GLN A 181 -18.98 4.39 9.02
CA GLN A 181 -18.98 4.26 10.47
C GLN A 181 -18.89 2.81 10.94
N TRP A 182 -19.72 1.92 10.39
CA TRP A 182 -19.80 0.53 10.82
C TRP A 182 -18.45 -0.23 10.66
N PRO A 183 -17.77 -0.19 9.49
CA PRO A 183 -16.45 -0.80 9.38
C PRO A 183 -15.37 -0.11 10.24
N SER A 184 -15.44 1.22 10.39
CA SER A 184 -14.52 1.96 11.28
C SER A 184 -14.65 1.49 12.73
N ARG A 185 -15.88 1.18 13.17
CA ARG A 185 -16.13 0.59 14.48
C ARG A 185 -15.51 -0.80 14.61
N LEU A 186 -15.63 -1.64 13.58
CA LEU A 186 -15.01 -2.96 13.57
C LEU A 186 -13.48 -2.85 13.72
N ARG A 187 -12.85 -1.89 13.04
CA ARG A 187 -11.41 -1.59 13.21
C ARG A 187 -11.09 -1.17 14.65
N ALA A 188 -11.89 -0.28 15.24
CA ALA A 188 -11.71 0.14 16.63
C ALA A 188 -11.86 -1.01 17.63
N LEU A 189 -12.79 -1.94 17.40
CA LEU A 189 -12.97 -3.14 18.21
C LEU A 189 -11.76 -4.09 18.10
N ILE A 190 -11.19 -4.27 16.90
CA ILE A 190 -9.96 -5.05 16.71
C ILE A 190 -8.81 -4.43 17.51
N VAL A 191 -8.69 -3.10 17.51
CA VAL A 191 -7.70 -2.42 18.38
C VAL A 191 -8.00 -2.68 19.85
N ALA A 192 -9.24 -2.55 20.31
CA ALA A 192 -9.63 -2.80 21.69
C ALA A 192 -9.35 -4.24 22.16
N ALA A 193 -9.55 -5.23 21.29
CA ALA A 193 -9.27 -6.64 21.55
C ALA A 193 -7.77 -6.96 21.62
N THR A 194 -6.92 -6.11 21.03
CA THR A 194 -5.49 -6.35 20.85
C THR A 194 -4.59 -5.33 21.55
N SER A 195 -5.16 -4.37 22.28
CA SER A 195 -4.42 -3.24 22.87
C SER A 195 -3.57 -3.62 24.07
N SER A 196 -4.03 -4.58 24.88
CA SER A 196 -3.42 -4.88 26.18
C SER A 196 -3.52 -6.37 26.52
N GLU A 197 -2.38 -6.94 26.92
CA GLU A 197 -2.30 -8.33 27.36
C GLU A 197 -3.15 -8.53 28.63
N ASN A 198 -4.03 -9.54 28.62
CA ASN A 198 -4.93 -9.86 29.73
C ASN A 198 -5.93 -8.74 30.11
N ALA A 199 -6.30 -7.87 29.16
CA ALA A 199 -7.36 -6.89 29.37
C ALA A 199 -8.71 -7.55 29.72
N SER A 200 -9.40 -7.02 30.74
CA SER A 200 -10.68 -7.59 31.24
C SER A 200 -11.81 -7.57 30.22
N TRP A 201 -11.73 -6.71 29.20
CA TRP A 201 -12.74 -6.54 28.14
C TRP A 201 -12.42 -7.30 26.85
N ARG A 202 -11.25 -7.94 26.75
CA ARG A 202 -10.77 -8.55 25.51
C ARG A 202 -11.74 -9.57 24.93
N ASP A 203 -12.20 -10.51 25.75
CA ASP A 203 -13.12 -11.56 25.30
C ASP A 203 -14.47 -10.99 24.87
N ASP A 204 -14.92 -9.91 25.52
CA ASP A 204 -16.14 -9.22 25.14
C ASP A 204 -15.97 -8.51 23.79
N ALA A 205 -14.82 -7.86 23.55
CA ALA A 205 -14.49 -7.26 22.26
C ALA A 205 -14.44 -8.30 21.13
N LEU A 206 -13.80 -9.47 21.36
CA LEU A 206 -13.74 -10.56 20.38
C LEU A 206 -15.13 -11.12 20.04
N LYS A 207 -16.01 -11.30 21.03
CA LYS A 207 -17.41 -11.71 20.79
C LYS A 207 -18.19 -10.69 19.97
N VAL A 208 -17.96 -9.40 20.20
CA VAL A 208 -18.59 -8.35 19.40
C VAL A 208 -18.06 -8.38 17.97
N ILE A 209 -16.73 -8.54 17.77
CA ILE A 209 -16.15 -8.70 16.43
C ILE A 209 -16.78 -9.89 15.70
N GLU A 210 -16.93 -11.04 16.35
CA GLU A 210 -17.56 -12.23 15.80
C GLU A 210 -19.03 -11.95 15.39
N ARG A 211 -19.81 -11.32 16.26
CA ARG A 211 -21.19 -10.92 15.96
C ARG A 211 -21.26 -9.99 14.76
N GLU A 212 -20.45 -8.94 14.72
CA GLU A 212 -20.45 -7.99 13.62
C GLU A 212 -19.94 -8.61 12.31
N ALA A 213 -18.94 -9.50 12.39
CA ALA A 213 -18.46 -10.27 11.25
C ALA A 213 -19.51 -11.27 10.74
N SER A 214 -20.50 -11.69 11.54
CA SER A 214 -21.55 -12.59 11.06
C SER A 214 -22.61 -11.90 10.18
N ARG A 215 -22.58 -10.55 10.08
CA ARG A 215 -23.51 -9.79 9.22
C ARG A 215 -23.23 -10.09 7.73
N VAL A 216 -24.29 -10.07 6.92
CA VAL A 216 -24.21 -10.23 5.46
C VAL A 216 -23.68 -8.93 4.85
N ASP A 217 -22.37 -8.84 4.72
CA ASP A 217 -21.68 -7.64 4.24
C ASP A 217 -21.57 -7.62 2.71
N ARG A 218 -22.60 -7.06 2.05
CA ARG A 218 -22.67 -7.02 0.58
C ARG A 218 -21.60 -6.15 -0.10
N HIS A 219 -20.97 -5.22 0.61
CA HIS A 219 -19.91 -4.38 0.05
C HIS A 219 -18.51 -4.83 0.49
N GLY A 220 -18.43 -5.76 1.44
CA GLY A 220 -17.18 -6.37 1.92
C GLY A 220 -16.32 -5.48 2.80
N ALA A 221 -16.78 -4.30 3.22
CA ALA A 221 -15.98 -3.36 3.99
C ALA A 221 -15.60 -3.88 5.40
N GLY A 222 -16.49 -4.62 6.05
CA GLY A 222 -16.19 -5.31 7.31
C GLY A 222 -15.17 -6.43 7.11
N ARG A 223 -15.27 -7.17 6.00
CA ARG A 223 -14.26 -8.17 5.61
C ARG A 223 -12.89 -7.54 5.36
N ALA A 224 -12.85 -6.37 4.72
CA ALA A 224 -11.60 -5.63 4.52
C ALA A 224 -11.01 -5.13 5.85
N ALA A 225 -11.84 -4.63 6.77
CA ALA A 225 -11.38 -4.23 8.11
C ALA A 225 -10.80 -5.41 8.90
N LEU A 226 -11.39 -6.62 8.79
CA LEU A 226 -10.82 -7.85 9.36
C LEU A 226 -9.48 -8.21 8.72
N GLY A 227 -9.36 -8.13 7.39
CA GLY A 227 -8.11 -8.39 6.67
C GLY A 227 -6.99 -7.42 7.07
N GLU A 228 -7.29 -6.12 7.15
CA GLU A 228 -6.37 -5.09 7.63
C GLU A 228 -5.92 -5.38 9.08
N GLY A 229 -6.86 -5.76 9.94
CA GLY A 229 -6.62 -6.12 11.34
C GLY A 229 -5.95 -7.47 11.57
N PHE A 230 -5.82 -8.33 10.54
CA PHE A 230 -5.44 -9.73 10.68
C PHE A 230 -4.11 -9.91 11.43
N GLY A 231 -3.07 -9.15 11.07
CA GLY A 231 -1.77 -9.25 11.72
C GLY A 231 -1.81 -8.92 13.23
N ARG A 232 -2.69 -8.00 13.66
CA ARG A 232 -2.86 -7.68 15.10
C ARG A 232 -3.54 -8.83 15.84
N LEU A 233 -4.59 -9.40 15.24
CA LEU A 233 -5.33 -10.52 15.80
C LEU A 233 -4.44 -11.77 15.86
N LEU A 234 -3.64 -12.03 14.84
CA LEU A 234 -2.71 -13.16 14.82
C LEU A 234 -1.67 -13.06 15.95
N ASN A 235 -1.11 -11.87 16.17
CA ASN A 235 -0.09 -11.67 17.20
C ASN A 235 -0.67 -11.66 18.62
N SER A 236 -1.81 -11.00 18.82
CA SER A 236 -2.32 -10.74 20.18
C SER A 236 -3.41 -11.73 20.59
N GLY A 237 -4.11 -12.33 19.62
CA GLY A 237 -5.20 -13.30 19.80
C GLY A 237 -5.03 -14.58 18.99
N PRO A 238 -3.88 -15.28 19.10
CA PRO A 238 -3.59 -16.47 18.28
C PRO A 238 -4.62 -17.59 18.46
N ASP A 239 -5.10 -17.84 19.69
CA ASP A 239 -6.12 -18.87 19.95
C ASP A 239 -7.47 -18.54 19.28
N TRP A 240 -7.86 -17.26 19.27
CA TRP A 240 -9.08 -16.82 18.61
C TRP A 240 -8.94 -16.95 17.09
N ILE A 241 -7.79 -16.53 16.51
CA ILE A 241 -7.54 -16.72 15.09
C ILE A 241 -7.53 -18.20 14.74
N ALA A 242 -6.86 -19.06 15.51
CA ALA A 242 -6.82 -20.50 15.25
C ALA A 242 -8.22 -21.13 15.23
N ALA A 243 -9.14 -20.65 16.06
CA ALA A 243 -10.53 -21.13 16.11
C ALA A 243 -11.41 -20.65 14.93
N HIS A 244 -11.07 -19.51 14.30
CA HIS A 244 -11.91 -18.86 13.27
C HIS A 244 -11.22 -18.72 11.91
N LEU A 245 -9.99 -19.21 11.75
CA LEU A 245 -9.16 -18.99 10.56
C LEU A 245 -9.89 -19.43 9.28
N ASP A 246 -10.40 -20.65 9.28
CA ASP A 246 -11.10 -21.24 8.13
C ASP A 246 -12.36 -20.45 7.76
N GLU A 247 -13.07 -19.89 8.73
CA GLU A 247 -14.24 -19.04 8.49
C GLU A 247 -13.83 -17.68 7.89
N LEU A 248 -12.75 -17.10 8.41
CA LEU A 248 -12.27 -15.77 8.01
C LEU A 248 -11.67 -15.75 6.60
N VAL A 249 -10.83 -16.73 6.26
CA VAL A 249 -10.05 -16.71 5.01
C VAL A 249 -10.28 -17.91 4.10
N GLY A 250 -11.10 -18.86 4.50
CA GLY A 250 -11.36 -20.08 3.74
C GLY A 250 -10.32 -21.16 3.95
N THR A 251 -10.48 -22.26 3.23
CA THR A 251 -9.60 -23.44 3.32
C THR A 251 -9.08 -23.81 1.94
N ARG A 252 -8.27 -24.87 1.86
CA ARG A 252 -7.83 -25.42 0.59
C ARG A 252 -8.99 -25.83 -0.32
N ASP A 253 -10.08 -26.33 0.26
CA ASP A 253 -11.21 -26.91 -0.47
C ASP A 253 -12.17 -25.85 -1.04
N GLY A 254 -12.03 -24.58 -0.61
CA GLY A 254 -12.82 -23.49 -1.15
C GLY A 254 -12.62 -22.17 -0.42
N ILE A 255 -12.83 -21.08 -1.16
CA ILE A 255 -12.75 -19.71 -0.66
C ILE A 255 -13.91 -18.86 -1.22
N SER A 256 -14.77 -18.35 -0.34
CA SER A 256 -15.89 -17.49 -0.71
C SER A 256 -15.41 -16.08 -1.12
N VAL A 257 -16.26 -15.28 -1.77
CA VAL A 257 -15.93 -13.88 -2.10
C VAL A 257 -15.57 -13.06 -0.85
N GLU A 258 -16.31 -13.26 0.24
CA GLU A 258 -16.05 -12.58 1.51
C GLU A 258 -14.68 -12.96 2.10
N GLN A 259 -14.33 -14.25 2.04
CA GLN A 259 -13.04 -14.76 2.49
C GLN A 259 -11.89 -14.28 1.61
N GLN A 260 -12.10 -14.19 0.29
CA GLN A 260 -11.13 -13.58 -0.64
C GLN A 260 -10.84 -12.13 -0.27
N ILE A 261 -11.85 -11.35 0.15
CA ILE A 261 -11.66 -9.96 0.57
C ILE A 261 -10.79 -9.89 1.84
N VAL A 262 -11.02 -10.75 2.84
CA VAL A 262 -10.18 -10.82 4.05
C VAL A 262 -8.74 -11.18 3.67
N LEU A 263 -8.54 -12.27 2.92
CA LEU A 263 -7.22 -12.75 2.49
C LEU A 263 -6.45 -11.67 1.72
N THR A 264 -7.06 -11.12 0.68
CA THR A 264 -6.38 -10.19 -0.23
C THR A 264 -6.13 -8.83 0.42
N THR A 265 -7.01 -8.38 1.34
CA THR A 265 -6.74 -7.18 2.15
C THR A 265 -5.60 -7.42 3.13
N ALA A 266 -5.56 -8.58 3.79
CA ALA A 266 -4.46 -8.92 4.68
C ALA A 266 -3.11 -8.93 3.93
N MET A 267 -3.06 -9.56 2.76
CA MET A 267 -1.81 -9.63 1.99
C MET A 267 -1.39 -8.29 1.39
N ALA A 268 -2.34 -7.39 1.12
CA ALA A 268 -2.04 -6.07 0.55
C ALA A 268 -1.66 -5.03 1.62
N THR A 269 -2.21 -5.13 2.83
CA THR A 269 -1.92 -4.21 3.95
C THR A 269 -0.69 -4.62 4.76
N HIS A 270 -0.35 -5.91 4.76
CA HIS A 270 0.85 -6.43 5.42
C HIS A 270 1.92 -6.75 4.38
N ARG A 271 3.19 -6.50 4.72
CA ARG A 271 4.32 -7.08 3.96
C ARG A 271 4.40 -8.57 4.25
N TYR A 272 5.18 -9.31 3.45
CA TYR A 272 5.48 -10.71 3.74
C TYR A 272 5.82 -10.91 5.23
N ASN A 273 5.08 -11.81 5.86
CA ASN A 273 5.24 -12.17 7.26
C ASN A 273 5.13 -13.68 7.38
N ARG A 274 6.12 -14.30 8.02
CA ARG A 274 6.23 -15.76 8.15
C ARG A 274 4.98 -16.41 8.76
N ALA A 275 4.53 -15.90 9.91
CA ALA A 275 3.38 -16.47 10.62
C ALA A 275 2.08 -16.31 9.82
N MET A 276 1.91 -15.18 9.14
CA MET A 276 0.76 -14.98 8.24
C MET A 276 0.83 -15.89 7.02
N TYR A 277 2.01 -16.07 6.42
CA TYR A 277 2.19 -16.98 5.28
C TYR A 277 1.77 -18.41 5.65
N ASP A 278 2.22 -18.89 6.80
CA ASP A 278 1.86 -20.22 7.31
C ASP A 278 0.35 -20.34 7.54
N ALA A 279 -0.26 -19.36 8.22
CA ALA A 279 -1.69 -19.37 8.51
C ALA A 279 -2.54 -19.28 7.22
N LEU A 280 -2.13 -18.46 6.25
CA LEU A 280 -2.91 -18.21 5.04
C LEU A 280 -2.66 -19.23 3.92
N THR A 281 -1.76 -20.19 4.10
CA THR A 281 -1.36 -21.18 3.08
C THR A 281 -2.56 -21.90 2.44
N PRO A 282 -3.51 -22.49 3.19
CA PRO A 282 -4.67 -23.15 2.58
C PRO A 282 -5.51 -22.21 1.71
N ALA A 283 -5.72 -20.98 2.19
CA ALA A 283 -6.49 -19.95 1.49
C ALA A 283 -5.77 -19.42 0.24
N MET A 284 -4.44 -19.25 0.29
CA MET A 284 -3.63 -18.88 -0.88
C MET A 284 -3.72 -19.93 -1.99
N LEU A 285 -3.71 -21.22 -1.63
CA LEU A 285 -3.87 -22.31 -2.61
C LEU A 285 -5.24 -22.29 -3.28
N ALA A 286 -6.31 -22.06 -2.51
CA ALA A 286 -7.65 -21.91 -3.07
C ALA A 286 -7.76 -20.64 -3.94
N ALA A 287 -7.14 -19.53 -3.54
CA ALA A 287 -7.12 -18.29 -4.30
C ALA A 287 -6.37 -18.43 -5.64
N ILE A 288 -5.27 -19.20 -5.67
CA ILE A 288 -4.57 -19.53 -6.92
C ILE A 288 -5.48 -20.33 -7.86
N ASP A 289 -6.28 -21.27 -7.35
CA ASP A 289 -7.23 -22.03 -8.15
C ASP A 289 -8.39 -21.18 -8.69
N VAL A 290 -8.77 -20.10 -8.00
CA VAL A 290 -9.75 -19.12 -8.51
C VAL A 290 -9.20 -18.32 -9.70
N GLY A 291 -7.89 -18.04 -9.72
CA GLY A 291 -7.21 -17.38 -10.82
C GLY A 291 -7.66 -15.92 -11.04
N ASP A 292 -7.85 -15.52 -12.30
CA ASP A 292 -8.15 -14.13 -12.69
C ASP A 292 -9.49 -13.58 -12.15
N SER A 293 -10.35 -14.46 -11.61
CA SER A 293 -11.61 -14.06 -10.98
C SER A 293 -11.47 -13.71 -9.48
N LEU A 294 -10.25 -13.73 -8.95
CA LEU A 294 -9.97 -13.46 -7.53
C LEU A 294 -10.36 -12.03 -7.15
N VAL A 295 -11.19 -11.90 -6.12
CA VAL A 295 -11.72 -10.59 -5.69
C VAL A 295 -10.67 -9.84 -4.86
N ALA A 296 -10.38 -8.61 -5.26
CA ALA A 296 -9.51 -7.70 -4.53
C ALA A 296 -10.28 -7.01 -3.40
N GLY A 297 -9.80 -7.19 -2.16
CA GLY A 297 -10.25 -6.39 -1.02
C GLY A 297 -9.69 -4.96 -1.02
N TRP A 298 -8.53 -4.75 -1.66
CA TRP A 298 -7.97 -3.42 -1.90
C TRP A 298 -7.38 -3.34 -3.31
N ARG A 299 -7.78 -2.33 -4.10
CA ARG A 299 -7.22 -2.05 -5.44
C ARG A 299 -6.04 -1.09 -5.32
N GLY A 300 -5.03 -1.51 -4.56
CA GLY A 300 -3.79 -0.76 -4.33
C GLY A 300 -2.75 -0.98 -5.44
N GLU A 301 -1.48 -1.07 -5.06
CA GLU A 301 -0.34 -1.13 -5.99
C GLU A 301 -0.20 -2.44 -6.77
N SER A 302 -0.81 -3.54 -6.29
CA SER A 302 -0.76 -4.84 -6.97
C SER A 302 -2.12 -5.50 -7.00
N ASP A 303 -2.43 -6.15 -8.12
CA ASP A 303 -3.53 -7.09 -8.24
C ASP A 303 -3.35 -8.25 -7.22
N PRO A 304 -4.44 -8.90 -6.78
CA PRO A 304 -4.38 -9.94 -5.74
C PRO A 304 -3.50 -11.14 -6.08
N LEU A 305 -3.59 -11.65 -7.32
CA LEU A 305 -2.87 -12.87 -7.70
C LEU A 305 -1.35 -12.63 -7.83
N PRO A 306 -0.87 -11.54 -8.45
CA PRO A 306 0.53 -11.15 -8.35
C PRO A 306 1.01 -10.93 -6.90
N ARG A 307 0.17 -10.37 -6.02
CA ARG A 307 0.53 -10.20 -4.60
C ARG A 307 0.79 -11.54 -3.90
N ILE A 308 0.04 -12.60 -4.25
CA ILE A 308 0.33 -13.96 -3.77
C ILE A 308 1.71 -14.41 -4.26
N GLY A 309 2.02 -14.16 -5.54
CA GLY A 309 3.33 -14.45 -6.13
C GLY A 309 4.46 -13.73 -5.41
N GLU A 310 4.29 -12.44 -5.09
CA GLU A 310 5.28 -11.67 -4.34
C GLU A 310 5.54 -12.27 -2.95
N TRP A 311 4.50 -12.67 -2.22
CA TRP A 311 4.66 -13.35 -0.92
C TRP A 311 5.37 -14.71 -1.05
N VAL A 312 5.09 -15.47 -2.09
CA VAL A 312 5.77 -16.75 -2.40
C VAL A 312 7.24 -16.52 -2.69
N ILE A 313 7.57 -15.53 -3.53
CA ILE A 313 8.94 -15.20 -3.88
C ILE A 313 9.68 -14.68 -2.64
N ASP A 314 9.08 -13.77 -1.86
CA ASP A 314 9.63 -13.28 -0.60
C ASP A 314 9.93 -14.44 0.36
N ALA A 315 8.95 -15.34 0.57
CA ALA A 315 9.15 -16.52 1.41
C ALA A 315 10.33 -17.38 0.93
N PHE A 316 10.49 -17.56 -0.38
CA PHE A 316 11.60 -18.32 -0.96
C PHE A 316 12.94 -17.61 -0.75
N VAL A 317 13.05 -16.31 -1.07
CA VAL A 317 14.31 -15.56 -0.96
C VAL A 317 14.72 -15.29 0.49
N TYR A 318 13.78 -15.25 1.44
CA TYR A 318 14.08 -15.24 2.87
C TYR A 318 14.46 -16.63 3.42
N GLY A 319 14.38 -17.69 2.61
CA GLY A 319 14.69 -19.06 3.02
C GLY A 319 13.65 -19.66 3.95
N HIS A 320 12.43 -19.12 3.97
CA HIS A 320 11.31 -19.69 4.71
C HIS A 320 10.82 -20.98 4.06
N ILE A 321 10.71 -20.96 2.74
CA ILE A 321 10.24 -22.08 1.91
C ILE A 321 11.30 -22.47 0.88
N ASN A 322 11.07 -23.58 0.17
CA ASN A 322 11.83 -23.99 -0.99
C ASN A 322 10.90 -24.27 -2.17
N SER A 323 11.45 -24.73 -3.30
CA SER A 323 10.68 -24.97 -4.53
C SER A 323 9.63 -26.09 -4.43
N ASN A 324 9.69 -26.94 -3.41
CA ASN A 324 8.70 -28.01 -3.16
C ASN A 324 7.58 -27.56 -2.22
N ASP A 325 7.56 -26.29 -1.82
CA ASP A 325 6.45 -25.74 -1.06
C ASP A 325 5.17 -25.74 -1.92
N PRO A 326 4.02 -26.16 -1.36
CA PRO A 326 2.80 -26.32 -2.15
C PRO A 326 2.30 -25.01 -2.77
N VAL A 327 2.49 -23.87 -2.11
CA VAL A 327 2.06 -22.58 -2.66
C VAL A 327 3.03 -22.14 -3.75
N PHE A 328 4.33 -22.38 -3.57
CA PHE A 328 5.35 -22.14 -4.60
C PHE A 328 5.05 -22.95 -5.87
N GLU A 329 4.87 -24.26 -5.73
CA GLU A 329 4.57 -25.16 -6.85
C GLU A 329 3.26 -24.75 -7.54
N ALA A 330 2.19 -24.50 -6.76
CA ALA A 330 0.90 -24.08 -7.29
C ALA A 330 1.01 -22.75 -8.05
N PHE A 331 1.70 -21.76 -7.50
CA PHE A 331 1.82 -20.44 -8.11
C PHE A 331 2.56 -20.52 -9.46
N PHE A 332 3.75 -21.11 -9.49
CA PHE A 332 4.56 -21.18 -10.71
C PHE A 332 4.00 -22.13 -11.78
N THR A 333 3.14 -23.08 -11.40
CA THR A 333 2.53 -24.03 -12.34
C THR A 333 1.18 -23.58 -12.88
N LYS A 334 0.34 -22.94 -12.05
CA LYS A 334 -1.07 -22.69 -12.41
C LYS A 334 -1.37 -21.26 -12.86
N THR A 335 -0.56 -20.28 -12.44
CA THR A 335 -0.81 -18.88 -12.80
C THR A 335 -0.27 -18.56 -14.20
N SER A 336 -0.87 -17.58 -14.86
CA SER A 336 -0.44 -17.19 -16.21
C SER A 336 0.98 -16.60 -16.20
N PRO A 337 1.74 -16.72 -17.30
CA PRO A 337 3.11 -16.20 -17.38
C PRO A 337 3.20 -14.70 -17.08
N LEU A 338 2.18 -13.93 -17.46
CA LEU A 338 2.09 -12.51 -17.16
C LEU A 338 2.00 -12.24 -15.65
N VAL A 339 1.24 -13.05 -14.90
CA VAL A 339 1.11 -12.92 -13.44
C VAL A 339 2.42 -13.29 -12.74
N ARG A 340 3.10 -14.34 -13.21
CA ARG A 340 4.43 -14.73 -12.70
C ARG A 340 5.46 -13.63 -12.95
N GLY A 341 5.49 -13.07 -14.16
CA GLY A 341 6.37 -11.96 -14.52
C GLY A 341 6.10 -10.69 -13.73
N LYS A 342 4.83 -10.30 -13.53
CA LYS A 342 4.47 -9.18 -12.64
C LYS A 342 5.04 -9.38 -11.23
N SER A 343 4.88 -10.57 -10.66
CA SER A 343 5.34 -10.88 -9.30
C SER A 343 6.87 -10.83 -9.18
N LEU A 344 7.59 -11.46 -10.11
CA LEU A 344 9.05 -11.40 -10.20
C LEU A 344 9.54 -9.96 -10.38
N GLY A 345 8.86 -9.20 -11.23
CA GLY A 345 9.14 -7.78 -11.49
C GLY A 345 8.97 -6.91 -10.26
N THR A 346 7.91 -7.06 -9.47
CA THR A 346 7.71 -6.29 -8.23
C THR A 346 8.80 -6.59 -7.19
N VAL A 347 9.18 -7.86 -7.04
CA VAL A 347 10.29 -8.22 -6.13
C VAL A 347 11.61 -7.67 -6.66
N ALA A 348 11.87 -7.76 -7.96
CA ALA A 348 13.06 -7.16 -8.58
C ALA A 348 13.12 -5.64 -8.41
N TRP A 349 11.99 -4.95 -8.48
CA TRP A 349 11.89 -3.53 -8.16
C TRP A 349 12.25 -3.24 -6.69
N SER A 350 11.88 -4.11 -5.76
CA SER A 350 12.28 -3.99 -4.35
C SER A 350 13.80 -4.13 -4.15
N PHE A 351 14.45 -5.01 -4.91
CA PHE A 351 15.93 -5.11 -4.96
C PHE A 351 16.59 -3.86 -5.53
N PHE A 352 15.98 -3.22 -6.54
CA PHE A 352 16.45 -1.94 -7.05
C PHE A 352 16.37 -0.83 -6.00
N ARG A 353 15.29 -0.81 -5.20
CA ARG A 353 15.06 0.18 -4.15
C ARG A 353 15.90 -0.07 -2.89
N ALA A 354 16.45 -1.26 -2.72
CA ALA A 354 17.26 -1.62 -1.57
C ALA A 354 18.65 -0.97 -1.64
N THR A 355 19.09 -0.37 -0.53
CA THR A 355 20.45 0.17 -0.40
C THR A 355 21.49 -0.94 -0.19
N THR A 356 21.10 -2.02 0.49
CA THR A 356 21.92 -3.19 0.76
C THR A 356 21.04 -4.43 0.76
N VAL A 357 21.55 -5.54 0.23
CA VAL A 357 20.87 -6.84 0.24
C VAL A 357 21.85 -7.89 0.76
N ASP A 358 21.38 -8.77 1.65
CA ASP A 358 22.17 -9.90 2.16
C ASP A 358 22.48 -10.89 1.03
N ASP A 359 23.71 -11.42 1.00
CA ASP A 359 24.17 -12.34 -0.04
C ASP A 359 23.25 -13.56 -0.18
N ALA A 360 22.76 -14.13 0.94
CA ALA A 360 21.89 -15.31 0.88
C ALA A 360 20.52 -15.00 0.26
N ILE A 361 20.00 -13.79 0.46
CA ILE A 361 18.75 -13.31 -0.16
C ILE A 361 18.97 -13.09 -1.65
N ARG A 362 20.06 -12.38 -2.00
CA ARG A 362 20.47 -12.15 -3.40
C ARG A 362 20.65 -13.46 -4.16
N ASP A 363 21.40 -14.39 -3.59
CA ASP A 363 21.78 -15.63 -4.27
C ASP A 363 20.56 -16.54 -4.48
N ARG A 364 19.62 -16.61 -3.52
CA ARG A 364 18.36 -17.32 -3.73
C ARG A 364 17.52 -16.70 -4.84
N PHE A 365 17.44 -15.37 -4.90
CA PHE A 365 16.71 -14.72 -5.98
C PHE A 365 17.39 -14.89 -7.34
N ALA A 366 18.74 -14.89 -7.39
CA ALA A 366 19.50 -15.20 -8.59
C ALA A 366 19.17 -16.61 -9.12
N VAL A 367 19.20 -17.62 -8.24
CA VAL A 367 18.86 -19.00 -8.59
C VAL A 367 17.43 -19.08 -9.13
N LEU A 368 16.47 -18.39 -8.49
CA LEU A 368 15.10 -18.34 -8.99
C LEU A 368 15.02 -17.79 -10.42
N TRP A 369 15.71 -16.69 -10.72
CA TRP A 369 15.74 -16.13 -12.08
C TRP A 369 16.39 -17.08 -13.09
N ASP A 370 17.47 -17.77 -12.73
CA ASP A 370 18.12 -18.77 -13.59
C ASP A 370 17.19 -19.93 -13.90
N ASP A 371 16.44 -20.40 -12.90
CA ASP A 371 15.42 -21.43 -13.06
C ASP A 371 14.28 -20.95 -13.97
N ARG A 372 13.82 -19.70 -13.81
CA ARG A 372 12.73 -19.15 -14.65
C ARG A 372 13.16 -18.91 -16.10
N ILE A 373 14.39 -18.46 -16.33
CA ILE A 373 14.95 -18.36 -17.70
C ILE A 373 15.04 -19.75 -18.34
N SER A 374 15.47 -20.76 -17.58
CA SER A 374 15.54 -22.14 -18.07
C SER A 374 14.16 -22.71 -18.39
N HIS A 375 13.16 -22.45 -17.54
CA HIS A 375 11.75 -22.79 -17.80
C HIS A 375 11.25 -22.19 -19.11
N VAL A 376 11.45 -20.89 -19.35
CA VAL A 376 10.98 -20.22 -20.57
C VAL A 376 11.73 -20.72 -21.81
N ARG A 377 12.98 -21.16 -21.68
CA ARG A 377 13.69 -21.83 -22.78
C ARG A 377 13.00 -23.13 -23.19
N GLU A 378 12.47 -23.87 -22.22
CA GLU A 378 11.74 -25.13 -22.44
C GLU A 378 10.28 -24.89 -22.85
N GLN A 379 9.67 -23.79 -22.39
CA GLN A 379 8.29 -23.38 -22.66
C GLN A 379 8.25 -21.93 -23.20
N PRO A 380 8.57 -21.71 -24.48
CA PRO A 380 8.66 -20.36 -25.05
C PRO A 380 7.35 -19.55 -25.00
N GLU A 381 6.19 -20.20 -24.90
CA GLU A 381 4.89 -19.53 -24.72
C GLU A 381 4.78 -18.77 -23.38
N ASP A 382 5.65 -19.09 -22.42
CA ASP A 382 5.72 -18.47 -21.10
C ASP A 382 6.65 -17.26 -21.06
N SER A 383 7.08 -16.74 -22.22
CA SER A 383 8.05 -15.63 -22.36
C SER A 383 7.75 -14.41 -21.47
N LYS A 384 6.47 -14.06 -21.28
CA LYS A 384 6.03 -12.92 -20.45
C LYS A 384 6.45 -13.02 -18.98
N GLU A 385 6.83 -14.21 -18.52
CA GLU A 385 7.36 -14.41 -17.18
C GLU A 385 8.70 -13.69 -16.94
N LEU A 386 9.49 -13.45 -17.99
CA LEU A 386 10.77 -12.76 -17.86
C LEU A 386 10.64 -11.23 -17.84
N GLN A 387 9.42 -10.71 -17.94
CA GLN A 387 9.15 -9.28 -17.80
C GLN A 387 9.55 -8.82 -16.38
N GLY A 388 10.24 -7.69 -16.30
CA GLY A 388 10.74 -7.14 -15.03
C GLY A 388 12.23 -7.38 -14.76
N ILE A 389 12.93 -8.21 -15.56
CA ILE A 389 14.38 -8.46 -15.39
C ILE A 389 15.24 -7.19 -15.44
N TYR A 390 14.77 -6.14 -16.14
CA TYR A 390 15.45 -4.85 -16.23
C TYR A 390 15.60 -4.17 -14.85
N TRP A 391 14.74 -4.46 -13.88
CA TRP A 391 14.90 -3.96 -12.50
C TRP A 391 16.16 -4.52 -11.82
N LEU A 392 16.58 -5.73 -12.19
CA LEU A 392 17.83 -6.31 -11.69
C LEU A 392 19.07 -5.65 -12.29
N VAL A 393 18.95 -5.16 -13.52
CA VAL A 393 20.01 -4.37 -14.18
C VAL A 393 20.19 -3.05 -13.43
N LYS A 394 19.09 -2.40 -13.03
CA LYS A 394 19.12 -1.19 -12.20
C LYS A 394 19.58 -1.42 -10.76
N SER A 395 19.49 -2.66 -10.28
CA SER A 395 19.84 -2.96 -8.90
C SER A 395 21.35 -3.02 -8.72
N SER A 396 21.85 -2.31 -7.70
CA SER A 396 23.23 -2.46 -7.25
C SER A 396 23.51 -3.82 -6.58
N ALA A 397 22.48 -4.64 -6.33
CA ALA A 397 22.64 -5.94 -5.70
C ALA A 397 23.31 -6.98 -6.63
N PHE A 398 23.27 -6.77 -7.95
CA PHE A 398 23.81 -7.73 -8.93
C PHE A 398 24.89 -7.08 -9.78
N SER A 399 26.03 -7.77 -9.94
CA SER A 399 27.10 -7.31 -10.83
C SER A 399 26.72 -7.48 -12.31
N SER A 400 27.37 -6.71 -13.19
CA SER A 400 27.23 -6.86 -14.65
C SER A 400 27.59 -8.26 -15.14
N GLU A 401 28.59 -8.90 -14.54
CA GLU A 401 28.96 -10.29 -14.82
C GLU A 401 27.76 -11.25 -14.61
N TRP A 402 26.90 -10.95 -13.65
CA TRP A 402 25.70 -11.74 -13.40
C TRP A 402 24.55 -11.34 -14.34
N TRP A 403 24.12 -10.07 -14.34
CA TRP A 403 22.88 -9.71 -15.03
C TRP A 403 23.01 -9.64 -16.56
N LEU A 404 24.18 -9.30 -17.11
CA LEU A 404 24.38 -9.07 -18.54
C LEU A 404 24.08 -10.30 -19.42
N PRO A 405 24.61 -11.51 -19.13
CA PRO A 405 24.26 -12.71 -19.90
C PRO A 405 22.77 -13.08 -19.76
N ARG A 406 22.15 -12.80 -18.61
CA ARG A 406 20.74 -13.13 -18.32
C ARG A 406 19.79 -12.18 -19.03
N LEU A 407 20.09 -10.89 -19.05
CA LEU A 407 19.35 -9.89 -19.82
C LEU A 407 19.40 -10.22 -21.31
N ARG A 408 20.58 -10.60 -21.84
CA ARG A 408 20.74 -11.03 -23.24
C ARG A 408 19.82 -12.20 -23.58
N GLU A 409 19.78 -13.20 -22.71
CA GLU A 409 18.93 -14.37 -22.92
C GLU A 409 17.44 -14.02 -22.79
N ALA A 410 17.06 -13.26 -21.78
CA ALA A 410 15.68 -12.81 -21.60
C ALA A 410 15.17 -11.99 -22.80
N LEU A 411 15.99 -11.09 -23.37
CA LEU A 411 15.64 -10.34 -24.58
C LEU A 411 15.45 -11.20 -25.82
N ARG A 412 16.12 -12.36 -25.90
CA ARG A 412 15.92 -13.32 -27.00
C ARG A 412 14.63 -14.11 -26.83
N LEU A 413 14.32 -14.49 -25.61
CA LEU A 413 13.13 -15.27 -25.26
C LEU A 413 11.86 -14.41 -25.25
N GLU A 414 11.97 -13.16 -24.79
CA GLU A 414 10.88 -12.18 -24.71
C GLU A 414 11.33 -10.82 -25.30
N PRO A 415 11.23 -10.65 -26.63
CA PRO A 415 11.66 -9.43 -27.30
C PRO A 415 10.93 -8.16 -26.85
N THR A 416 9.74 -8.27 -26.23
CA THR A 416 9.01 -7.07 -25.76
C THR A 416 9.71 -6.38 -24.59
N ILE A 417 10.63 -7.04 -23.87
CA ILE A 417 11.46 -6.39 -22.83
C ILE A 417 12.23 -5.19 -23.41
N ALA A 418 12.51 -5.18 -24.72
CA ALA A 418 13.19 -4.07 -25.38
C ALA A 418 12.40 -2.74 -25.33
N THR A 419 11.10 -2.73 -25.02
CA THR A 419 10.34 -1.48 -24.80
C THR A 419 10.84 -0.72 -23.57
N GLU A 420 11.37 -1.44 -22.59
CA GLU A 420 11.89 -0.90 -21.33
C GLU A 420 13.34 -0.42 -21.41
N ARG A 421 13.93 -0.42 -22.63
CA ARG A 421 15.33 -0.03 -22.88
C ARG A 421 15.71 1.33 -22.33
N HIS A 422 14.77 2.27 -22.26
CA HIS A 422 15.01 3.62 -21.77
C HIS A 422 15.45 3.67 -20.30
N MET A 423 15.24 2.61 -19.52
CA MET A 423 15.59 2.58 -18.10
C MET A 423 17.00 2.10 -17.79
N ILE A 424 17.72 1.45 -18.73
CA ILE A 424 18.96 0.69 -18.43
C ILE A 424 20.20 1.14 -19.22
N GLY A 425 20.15 2.31 -19.86
CA GLY A 425 21.21 2.79 -20.74
C GLY A 425 22.54 3.00 -20.02
N LYS A 426 22.50 3.65 -18.86
CA LYS A 426 23.69 3.94 -18.05
C LYS A 426 24.36 2.67 -17.53
N GLU A 427 23.58 1.73 -17.02
CA GLU A 427 24.08 0.46 -16.47
C GLU A 427 24.73 -0.39 -17.58
N LEU A 428 24.16 -0.37 -18.79
CA LEU A 428 24.74 -1.03 -19.95
C LEU A 428 26.03 -0.35 -20.44
N ALA A 429 26.07 0.99 -20.45
CA ALA A 429 27.28 1.74 -20.76
C ALA A 429 28.41 1.45 -19.76
N GLN A 430 28.08 1.42 -18.46
CA GLN A 430 29.03 1.01 -17.42
C GLN A 430 29.55 -0.43 -17.64
N ALA A 431 28.65 -1.38 -17.88
CA ALA A 431 29.01 -2.78 -18.13
C ALA A 431 29.90 -2.97 -19.37
N SER A 432 29.77 -2.11 -20.38
CA SER A 432 30.59 -2.17 -21.59
C SER A 432 32.08 -1.90 -21.36
N THR A 433 32.45 -1.28 -20.23
CA THR A 433 33.87 -1.10 -19.85
C THR A 433 34.52 -2.41 -19.40
N THR A 434 33.73 -3.36 -18.89
CA THR A 434 34.19 -4.65 -18.39
C THR A 434 33.97 -5.79 -19.38
N ASP A 435 32.83 -5.81 -20.07
CA ASP A 435 32.47 -6.81 -21.08
C ASP A 435 31.83 -6.13 -22.31
N PRO A 436 32.67 -5.52 -23.18
CA PRO A 436 32.17 -4.79 -24.34
C PRO A 436 31.45 -5.70 -25.35
N ALA A 437 31.84 -6.97 -25.46
CA ALA A 437 31.23 -7.92 -26.38
C ALA A 437 29.77 -8.23 -25.99
N ALA A 438 29.55 -8.57 -24.72
CA ALA A 438 28.20 -8.86 -24.24
C ALA A 438 27.32 -7.60 -24.20
N ALA A 439 27.90 -6.44 -23.84
CA ALA A 439 27.18 -5.17 -23.84
C ALA A 439 26.71 -4.77 -25.26
N LEU A 440 27.58 -4.89 -26.26
CA LEU A 440 27.21 -4.65 -27.67
C LEU A 440 26.13 -5.63 -28.13
N ALA A 441 26.22 -6.91 -27.77
CA ALA A 441 25.20 -7.89 -28.14
C ALA A 441 23.82 -7.59 -27.52
N VAL A 442 23.77 -7.11 -26.27
CA VAL A 442 22.52 -6.66 -25.63
C VAL A 442 21.99 -5.40 -26.30
N LEU A 443 22.85 -4.42 -26.58
CA LEU A 443 22.47 -3.20 -27.28
C LEU A 443 21.79 -3.50 -28.62
N LYS A 444 22.36 -4.44 -29.39
CA LYS A 444 21.79 -4.90 -30.67
C LYS A 444 20.38 -5.48 -30.51
N LEU A 445 20.12 -6.22 -29.43
CA LEU A 445 18.78 -6.76 -29.14
C LEU A 445 17.79 -5.66 -28.73
N LEU A 446 18.21 -4.71 -27.88
CA LEU A 446 17.37 -3.60 -27.43
C LEU A 446 16.95 -2.66 -28.57
N LEU A 447 17.84 -2.44 -29.54
CA LEU A 447 17.61 -1.58 -30.69
C LEU A 447 17.02 -2.32 -31.90
N GLY A 448 17.13 -3.64 -31.97
CA GLY A 448 16.59 -4.47 -33.06
C GLY A 448 15.06 -4.60 -33.10
N GLY A 449 14.36 -4.13 -32.05
CA GLY A 449 12.90 -4.13 -31.95
C GLY A 449 12.23 -3.26 -33.02
N ARG A 450 11.59 -3.91 -34.01
CA ARG A 450 10.89 -3.27 -35.13
C ARG A 450 9.62 -2.55 -34.68
N GLY A 451 9.76 -1.28 -34.30
CA GLY A 451 8.63 -0.37 -34.20
C GLY A 451 8.63 0.39 -32.89
N GLU A 452 9.28 1.56 -32.90
CA GLU A 452 8.71 2.82 -32.42
C GLU A 452 9.81 3.89 -32.45
N ARG A 453 9.70 4.79 -33.44
CA ARG A 453 10.39 6.08 -33.44
C ARG A 453 9.70 6.97 -32.41
N GLY A 454 10.00 6.75 -31.13
CA GLY A 454 9.46 7.52 -30.00
C GLY A 454 10.57 8.09 -29.11
N GLN A 455 10.22 9.00 -28.20
CA GLN A 455 11.15 9.64 -27.24
C GLN A 455 11.94 8.63 -26.38
N ALA A 456 11.43 7.41 -26.14
CA ALA A 456 12.15 6.35 -25.41
C ALA A 456 13.34 5.76 -26.19
N ALA A 457 13.38 5.89 -27.53
CA ALA A 457 14.58 5.59 -28.31
C ALA A 457 15.68 6.65 -28.07
N PHE A 458 15.29 7.90 -27.75
CA PHE A 458 16.15 9.08 -27.72
C PHE A 458 17.22 9.04 -26.61
N ALA A 459 16.88 8.59 -25.40
CA ALA A 459 17.81 8.54 -24.26
C ALA A 459 18.90 7.45 -24.42
N LEU A 460 18.50 6.22 -24.76
CA LEU A 460 19.46 5.14 -25.05
C LEU A 460 20.30 5.46 -26.31
N SER A 461 19.70 6.12 -27.32
CA SER A 461 20.37 6.43 -28.58
C SER A 461 21.40 7.56 -28.48
N GLN A 462 21.22 8.58 -27.62
CA GLN A 462 22.11 9.75 -27.62
C GLN A 462 23.32 9.65 -26.69
N GLN A 463 23.26 8.84 -25.63
CA GLN A 463 24.34 8.83 -24.62
C GLN A 463 24.94 7.44 -24.39
N ALA A 464 24.13 6.40 -24.20
CA ALA A 464 24.65 5.06 -23.94
C ALA A 464 25.20 4.38 -25.22
N THR A 465 24.49 4.52 -26.35
CA THR A 465 24.85 3.88 -27.63
C THR A 465 26.26 4.25 -28.10
N PRO A 466 26.66 5.54 -28.15
CA PRO A 466 28.02 5.91 -28.54
C PRO A 466 29.09 5.32 -27.62
N VAL A 467 28.85 5.32 -26.31
CA VAL A 467 29.80 4.81 -25.30
C VAL A 467 30.01 3.30 -25.45
N ILE A 468 28.93 2.53 -25.66
CA ILE A 468 29.02 1.07 -25.81
C ILE A 468 29.77 0.70 -27.10
N ILE A 469 29.47 1.39 -28.22
CA ILE A 469 30.16 1.18 -29.50
C ILE A 469 31.65 1.53 -29.37
N ALA A 470 31.97 2.69 -28.78
CA ALA A 470 33.36 3.11 -28.57
C ALA A 470 34.15 2.11 -27.72
N ASN A 471 33.57 1.60 -26.64
CA ASN A 471 34.22 0.60 -25.78
C ASN A 471 34.45 -0.72 -26.52
N ALA A 472 33.56 -1.12 -27.43
CA ALA A 472 33.77 -2.28 -28.30
C ALA A 472 34.90 -2.03 -29.33
N MET A 473 35.01 -0.83 -29.89
CA MET A 473 36.07 -0.46 -30.84
C MET A 473 37.46 -0.33 -30.20
N ILE A 474 37.55 0.02 -28.91
CA ILE A 474 38.84 0.07 -28.17
C ILE A 474 39.26 -1.33 -27.67
N SER A 475 38.38 -2.33 -27.79
CA SER A 475 38.70 -3.68 -27.36
C SER A 475 39.92 -4.24 -28.12
N ARG A 476 40.64 -5.19 -27.51
CA ARG A 476 41.77 -5.87 -28.17
C ARG A 476 41.32 -6.96 -29.16
N ASP A 477 40.01 -7.08 -29.38
CA ASP A 477 39.39 -8.08 -30.25
C ASP A 477 39.07 -7.43 -31.60
N ALA A 478 39.77 -7.88 -32.64
CA ALA A 478 39.62 -7.36 -33.98
C ALA A 478 38.23 -7.68 -34.57
N GLU A 479 37.65 -8.85 -34.25
CA GLU A 479 36.31 -9.22 -34.72
C GLU A 479 35.24 -8.33 -34.07
N LEU A 480 35.38 -8.06 -32.76
CA LEU A 480 34.47 -7.16 -32.05
C LEU A 480 34.57 -5.71 -32.56
N THR A 481 35.79 -5.26 -32.90
CA THR A 481 36.01 -3.93 -33.47
C THR A 481 35.30 -3.80 -34.82
N GLU A 482 35.47 -4.78 -35.71
CA GLU A 482 34.78 -4.82 -37.00
C GLU A 482 33.25 -4.91 -36.84
N GLU A 483 32.76 -5.69 -35.87
CA GLU A 483 31.33 -5.79 -35.57
C GLU A 483 30.74 -4.45 -35.08
N ALA A 484 31.47 -3.75 -34.21
CA ALA A 484 31.05 -2.44 -33.70
C ALA A 484 31.00 -1.39 -34.80
N GLU A 485 32.02 -1.33 -35.68
CA GLU A 485 32.04 -0.45 -36.84
C GLU A 485 30.88 -0.76 -37.81
N ALA A 486 30.65 -2.04 -38.12
CA ALA A 486 29.55 -2.45 -38.98
C ALA A 486 28.19 -2.05 -38.40
N TYR A 487 28.01 -2.23 -37.09
CA TYR A 487 26.75 -1.87 -36.43
C TYR A 487 26.55 -0.35 -36.32
N MET A 488 27.60 0.43 -36.07
CA MET A 488 27.57 1.90 -36.13
C MET A 488 27.12 2.39 -37.51
N ASN A 489 27.69 1.82 -38.57
CA ASN A 489 27.33 2.14 -39.95
C ASN A 489 25.86 1.77 -40.26
N GLU A 490 25.38 0.63 -39.75
CA GLU A 490 23.98 0.22 -39.88
C GLU A 490 23.04 1.24 -39.22
N LEU A 491 23.32 1.64 -37.98
CA LEU A 491 22.53 2.65 -37.26
C LEU A 491 22.58 4.02 -37.95
N GLY A 492 23.73 4.41 -38.51
CA GLY A 492 23.88 5.61 -39.33
C GLY A 492 22.98 5.57 -40.56
N ALA A 493 22.95 4.44 -41.28
CA ALA A 493 22.07 4.23 -42.42
C ALA A 493 20.57 4.26 -42.06
N GLN A 494 20.23 3.94 -40.80
CA GLN A 494 18.88 4.02 -40.25
C GLN A 494 18.48 5.44 -39.78
N GLY A 495 19.39 6.42 -39.87
CA GLY A 495 19.12 7.84 -39.60
C GLY A 495 19.82 8.42 -38.37
N ASN A 496 20.71 7.67 -37.70
CA ASN A 496 21.50 8.18 -36.57
C ASN A 496 22.76 8.92 -37.08
N ILE A 497 22.55 10.05 -37.78
CA ILE A 497 23.59 10.74 -38.56
C ILE A 497 24.72 11.33 -37.68
N ALA A 498 24.44 11.64 -36.42
CA ALA A 498 25.43 12.18 -35.48
C ALA A 498 26.28 11.10 -34.77
N LEU A 499 25.92 9.82 -34.90
CA LEU A 499 26.47 8.73 -34.08
C LEU A 499 27.99 8.57 -34.25
N GLU A 500 28.52 8.70 -35.47
CA GLU A 500 29.96 8.59 -35.72
C GLU A 500 30.74 9.69 -34.97
N ALA A 501 30.24 10.93 -34.98
CA ALA A 501 30.86 12.04 -34.27
C ALA A 501 30.76 11.88 -32.74
N GLU A 502 29.65 11.33 -32.26
CA GLU A 502 29.45 11.03 -30.84
C GLU A 502 30.39 9.89 -30.37
N VAL A 503 30.52 8.81 -31.15
CA VAL A 503 31.49 7.73 -30.88
C VAL A 503 32.92 8.27 -30.87
N GLN A 504 33.29 9.09 -31.86
CA GLN A 504 34.63 9.70 -31.88
C GLN A 504 34.88 10.59 -30.66
N SER A 505 33.84 11.30 -30.17
CA SER A 505 33.94 12.11 -28.95
C SER A 505 34.26 11.24 -27.73
N VAL A 506 33.72 10.02 -27.65
CA VAL A 506 34.06 9.06 -26.60
C VAL A 506 35.49 8.51 -26.77
N LEU A 507 35.88 8.13 -27.99
CA LEU A 507 37.24 7.66 -28.29
C LEU A 507 38.31 8.72 -27.96
N ASP A 508 38.00 10.00 -28.18
CA ASP A 508 38.85 11.15 -27.87
C ASP A 508 38.87 11.48 -26.36
N GLY A 509 38.08 10.79 -25.53
CA GLY A 509 37.96 11.01 -24.08
C GLY A 509 37.24 12.30 -23.70
N ARG A 510 36.42 12.88 -24.59
CA ARG A 510 35.64 14.10 -24.32
C ARG A 510 34.29 13.81 -23.66
N VAL A 511 33.79 12.59 -23.83
CA VAL A 511 32.56 12.06 -23.25
C VAL A 511 32.89 10.66 -22.72
N GLY A 512 32.40 10.31 -21.53
CA GLY A 512 32.61 9.02 -20.90
C GLY A 512 31.34 8.43 -20.33
N VAL A 513 31.48 7.31 -19.63
CA VAL A 513 30.37 6.61 -18.96
C VAL A 513 29.69 7.50 -17.92
N ASP A 514 30.44 8.38 -17.26
CA ASP A 514 29.91 9.30 -16.24
C ASP A 514 29.01 10.41 -16.82
N ASP A 515 29.07 10.62 -18.14
CA ASP A 515 28.23 11.59 -18.86
C ASP A 515 26.92 10.98 -19.37
N VAL A 516 26.64 9.72 -19.04
CA VAL A 516 25.37 9.05 -19.37
C VAL A 516 24.37 9.29 -18.23
N ASP A 517 23.27 9.96 -18.56
CA ASP A 517 22.16 10.28 -17.65
C ASP A 517 21.41 9.01 -17.19
N ASP A 518 20.75 9.10 -16.02
CA ASP A 518 20.02 8.01 -15.36
C ASP A 518 18.69 7.60 -16.03
#